data_AF-N6T3A5-F1
#
_entry.id   AF-N6T3A5-F1
#
_cell.length_a   1.000
_cell.length_b   1.000
_cell.length_c   1.000
_cell.angle_alpha   90.00
_cell.angle_beta   90.00
_cell.angle_gamma   90.00
#
_symmetry.space_group_name_H-M   'P 1'
#
loop_
_entity.id
_entity.type
_entity.pdbx_description
1 polymer ?
#
loop_
_entity_poly.entity_id
_entity_poly.type
_entity_poly.pdbx_seq_one_letter_code
_entity_poly.pdbx_strand_id
1 'polypeptide(L)'
;MWFTMLPVVAFAAVVYGIPCEEARMKCMYRVGCGKALQNYMVGCSLVLQESAIDYCPKVCEYSLIALVSTEEGKALMECECSDPYCQHEKERTEICKPSVIKTINEPVVACRIAQRICNANAACATAFDYYQRNCKAMFHGKKCTPKCHNSISILRRQEKAQQLKMCTCDGKEDYDCPKIQRNMEKLCFHKAHHRYNATTPTVNVHSEQTPEVIRTSSSECLRVSLIVLFVSLLLLRTR
;
A
#
# COMPACT_ATOMS: atom_id res chain seq x y z
N MET A 1 -55.17 -32.58 -19.34
CA MET A 1 -53.91 -31.80 -19.38
C MET A 1 -53.02 -32.33 -18.26
N TRP A 2 -52.13 -33.27 -18.56
CA TRP A 2 -51.16 -33.81 -17.59
C TRP A 2 -49.83 -33.09 -17.78
N PHE A 3 -49.39 -32.36 -16.76
CA PHE A 3 -48.03 -31.79 -16.72
C PHE A 3 -47.06 -32.90 -16.34
N THR A 4 -46.25 -33.34 -17.30
CA THR A 4 -45.11 -34.23 -17.06
C THR A 4 -44.02 -33.45 -16.32
N MET A 5 -43.85 -33.74 -15.03
CA MET A 5 -42.71 -33.31 -14.24
C MET A 5 -41.45 -34.01 -14.77
N LEU A 6 -40.60 -33.28 -15.48
CA LEU A 6 -39.24 -33.73 -15.82
C LEU A 6 -38.35 -33.66 -14.57
N PRO A 7 -37.65 -34.73 -14.20
CA PRO A 7 -36.71 -34.69 -13.08
C PRO A 7 -35.48 -33.89 -13.50
N VAL A 8 -35.19 -32.83 -12.75
CA VAL A 8 -33.95 -32.06 -12.88
C VAL A 8 -32.80 -32.94 -12.37
N VAL A 9 -32.06 -33.54 -13.31
CA VAL A 9 -30.81 -34.25 -13.00
C VAL A 9 -29.76 -33.20 -12.65
N ALA A 10 -29.41 -33.13 -11.37
CA ALA A 10 -28.30 -32.31 -10.90
C ALA A 10 -26.98 -32.95 -11.36
N PHE A 11 -26.38 -32.42 -12.43
CA PHE A 11 -25.01 -32.74 -12.81
C PHE A 11 -24.07 -32.14 -11.76
N ALA A 12 -23.55 -32.97 -10.86
CA ALA A 12 -22.37 -32.61 -10.08
C ALA A 12 -21.21 -32.44 -11.06
N ALA A 13 -20.84 -31.19 -11.35
CA ALA A 13 -19.65 -30.90 -12.12
C ALA A 13 -18.45 -31.40 -11.31
N VAL A 14 -17.81 -32.46 -11.78
CA VAL A 14 -16.50 -32.86 -11.27
C VAL A 14 -15.53 -31.74 -11.65
N VAL A 15 -15.12 -30.95 -10.66
CA VAL A 15 -14.07 -29.95 -10.85
C VAL A 15 -12.75 -30.72 -10.87
N TYR A 16 -12.29 -31.09 -12.08
CA TYR A 16 -10.93 -31.58 -12.26
C TYR A 16 -9.97 -30.39 -12.08
N GLY A 17 -8.99 -30.53 -11.20
CA GLY A 17 -7.95 -29.54 -11.02
C GLY A 17 -7.10 -29.40 -12.27
N ILE A 18 -6.45 -28.23 -12.44
CA ILE A 18 -5.55 -28.04 -13.58
C ILE A 18 -4.27 -28.87 -13.39
N PRO A 19 -3.72 -29.49 -14.44
CA PRO A 19 -2.43 -30.17 -14.36
C PRO A 19 -1.32 -29.19 -13.96
N CYS A 20 -0.36 -29.65 -13.15
CA CYS A 20 0.73 -28.79 -12.65
C CYS A 20 1.60 -28.19 -13.75
N GLU A 21 1.85 -28.92 -14.83
CA GLU A 21 2.62 -28.40 -15.97
C GLU A 21 1.88 -27.23 -16.65
N GLU A 22 0.56 -27.34 -16.80
CA GLU A 22 -0.25 -26.25 -17.35
C GLU A 22 -0.29 -25.03 -16.41
N ALA A 23 -0.47 -25.27 -15.10
CA ALA A 23 -0.45 -24.22 -14.08
C ALA A 23 0.88 -23.47 -14.07
N ARG A 24 1.99 -24.21 -14.18
CA ARG A 24 3.35 -23.67 -14.23
C ARG A 24 3.53 -22.76 -15.43
N MET A 25 3.10 -23.21 -16.62
CA MET A 25 3.18 -22.42 -17.85
C MET A 25 2.33 -21.15 -17.76
N LYS A 26 1.10 -21.24 -17.26
CA LYS A 26 0.23 -20.06 -17.04
C LYS A 26 0.88 -19.02 -16.13
N CYS A 27 1.50 -19.45 -15.02
CA CYS A 27 2.23 -18.56 -14.14
C CYS A 27 3.46 -17.94 -14.83
N MET A 28 4.28 -18.76 -15.51
CA MET A 28 5.50 -18.31 -16.18
C MET A 28 5.24 -17.21 -17.21
N TYR A 29 4.16 -17.30 -17.98
CA TYR A 29 3.82 -16.29 -19.00
C TYR A 29 3.26 -14.98 -18.45
N ARG A 30 2.95 -14.90 -17.15
CA ARG A 30 2.55 -13.66 -16.50
C ARG A 30 3.78 -12.97 -15.94
N VAL A 31 4.03 -11.72 -16.34
CA VAL A 31 5.24 -10.95 -15.92
C VAL A 31 5.46 -10.95 -14.39
N GLY A 32 4.38 -10.82 -13.61
CA GLY A 32 4.45 -10.84 -12.15
C GLY A 32 4.65 -12.25 -11.59
N CYS A 33 3.76 -13.20 -11.93
CA CYS A 33 3.83 -14.57 -11.44
C CYS A 33 5.11 -15.28 -11.90
N GLY A 34 5.54 -15.13 -13.15
CA GLY A 34 6.76 -15.72 -13.68
C GLY A 34 8.03 -15.28 -12.92
N LYS A 35 8.09 -14.01 -12.50
CA LYS A 35 9.17 -13.54 -11.61
C LYS A 35 9.08 -14.17 -10.22
N ALA A 36 7.87 -14.29 -9.67
CA ALA A 36 7.65 -14.95 -8.38
C ALA A 36 8.01 -16.44 -8.44
N LEU A 37 7.66 -17.12 -9.54
CA LEU A 37 7.99 -18.51 -9.82
C LEU A 37 9.50 -18.72 -9.90
N GLN A 38 10.22 -17.86 -10.61
CA GLN A 38 11.69 -17.93 -10.64
C GLN A 38 12.30 -17.76 -9.25
N ASN A 39 11.80 -16.80 -8.46
CA ASN A 39 12.25 -16.60 -7.08
C ASN A 39 11.94 -17.81 -6.19
N TYR A 40 10.81 -18.47 -6.40
CA TYR A 40 10.46 -19.72 -5.72
C TYR A 40 11.44 -20.84 -6.07
N MET A 41 11.70 -21.10 -7.36
CA MET A 41 12.63 -22.15 -7.79
C MET A 41 14.03 -21.97 -7.19
N VAL A 42 14.53 -20.72 -7.12
CA VAL A 42 15.83 -20.41 -6.53
C VAL A 42 15.78 -20.43 -5.00
N GLY A 43 14.82 -19.73 -4.41
CA GLY A 43 14.71 -19.51 -2.96
C GLY A 43 14.32 -20.76 -2.18
N CYS A 44 13.66 -21.72 -2.83
CA CYS A 44 13.28 -23.01 -2.26
C CYS A 44 14.15 -24.16 -2.75
N SER A 45 15.25 -23.92 -3.48
CA SER A 45 16.12 -24.97 -4.02
C SER A 45 16.52 -26.03 -2.98
N LEU A 46 16.89 -25.61 -1.77
CA LEU A 46 17.20 -26.52 -0.65
C LEU A 46 16.01 -27.42 -0.29
N VAL A 47 14.82 -26.84 -0.13
CA VAL A 47 13.58 -27.59 0.19
C VAL A 47 13.18 -28.52 -0.95
N LEU A 48 13.37 -28.08 -2.20
CA LEU A 48 13.00 -28.85 -3.39
C LEU A 48 13.93 -30.04 -3.63
N GLN A 49 15.22 -29.91 -3.34
CA GLN A 49 16.23 -30.91 -3.67
C GLN A 49 16.55 -31.85 -2.50
N GLU A 50 16.66 -31.33 -1.29
CA GLU A 50 17.08 -32.10 -0.12
C GLU A 50 15.87 -32.70 0.61
N SER A 51 15.92 -34.01 0.85
CA SER A 51 14.83 -34.75 1.51
C SER A 51 14.83 -34.65 3.04
N ALA A 52 15.85 -34.04 3.65
CA ALA A 52 16.09 -34.08 5.11
C ALA A 52 15.86 -32.75 5.84
N ILE A 53 15.28 -31.75 5.19
CA ILE A 53 15.02 -30.44 5.81
C ILE A 53 13.70 -30.48 6.59
N ASP A 54 13.77 -30.13 7.88
CA ASP A 54 12.65 -30.09 8.83
C ASP A 54 12.21 -28.66 9.23
N TYR A 55 12.75 -27.63 8.57
CA TYR A 55 12.35 -26.24 8.74
C TYR A 55 12.20 -25.52 7.40
N CYS A 56 11.34 -24.49 7.33
CA CYS A 56 11.25 -23.66 6.14
C CYS A 56 12.31 -22.52 6.15
N PRO A 57 13.25 -22.46 5.19
CA PRO A 57 14.16 -21.33 5.09
C PRO A 57 13.39 -20.04 4.80
N LYS A 58 13.78 -18.93 5.45
CA LYS A 58 13.10 -17.64 5.27
C LYS A 58 13.04 -17.17 3.82
N VAL A 59 14.08 -17.44 3.03
CA VAL A 59 14.11 -17.10 1.59
C VAL A 59 13.03 -17.89 0.82
N CYS A 60 12.84 -19.17 1.13
CA CYS A 60 11.79 -19.98 0.53
C CYS A 60 10.40 -19.50 0.97
N GLU A 61 10.19 -19.29 2.27
CA GLU A 61 8.94 -18.77 2.84
C GLU A 61 8.48 -17.49 2.13
N TYR A 62 9.37 -16.51 1.97
CA TYR A 62 9.05 -15.23 1.33
C TYR A 62 8.81 -15.34 -0.17
N SER A 63 9.45 -16.32 -0.82
CA SER A 63 9.25 -16.59 -2.24
C SER A 63 7.90 -17.28 -2.48
N LEU A 64 7.52 -18.21 -1.60
CA LEU A 64 6.20 -18.83 -1.60
C LEU A 64 5.10 -17.81 -1.34
N ILE A 65 5.24 -16.96 -0.32
CA ILE A 65 4.27 -15.87 -0.05
C ILE A 65 4.06 -14.99 -1.29
N ALA A 66 5.14 -14.62 -1.98
CA ALA A 66 5.05 -13.84 -3.21
C ALA A 66 4.33 -14.62 -4.32
N LEU A 67 4.66 -15.89 -4.53
CA LEU A 67 4.07 -16.76 -5.54
C LEU A 67 2.56 -16.90 -5.32
N VAL A 68 2.14 -17.35 -4.13
CA VAL A 68 0.72 -17.58 -3.81
C VAL A 68 -0.07 -16.28 -3.55
N SER A 69 0.57 -15.11 -3.62
CA SER A 69 -0.15 -13.83 -3.66
C SER A 69 -0.80 -13.55 -5.02
N THR A 70 -0.42 -14.32 -6.05
CA THR A 70 -0.98 -14.29 -7.41
C THR A 70 -1.99 -15.43 -7.60
N GLU A 71 -2.97 -15.25 -8.48
CA GLU A 71 -3.97 -16.29 -8.72
C GLU A 71 -3.37 -17.49 -9.46
N GLU A 72 -2.49 -17.25 -10.44
CA GLU A 72 -1.78 -18.32 -11.15
C GLU A 72 -0.83 -19.09 -10.23
N GLY A 73 -0.18 -18.41 -9.28
CA GLY A 73 0.70 -19.05 -8.30
C GLY A 73 -0.04 -19.90 -7.28
N LYS A 74 -1.24 -19.48 -6.83
CA LYS A 74 -2.12 -20.34 -6.01
C LYS A 74 -2.54 -21.58 -6.78
N ALA A 75 -2.99 -21.40 -8.02
CA ALA A 75 -3.40 -22.50 -8.88
C ALA A 75 -2.25 -23.49 -9.13
N LEU A 76 -1.00 -23.00 -9.22
CA LEU A 76 0.19 -23.85 -9.28
C LEU A 76 0.47 -24.59 -7.97
N MET A 77 0.19 -24.02 -6.79
CA MET A 77 0.36 -24.77 -5.53
C MET A 77 -0.75 -25.80 -5.31
N GLU A 78 -1.91 -25.60 -5.92
CA GLU A 78 -3.11 -26.44 -5.78
C GLU A 78 -3.32 -27.45 -6.93
N CYS A 79 -2.50 -27.38 -7.99
CA CYS A 79 -2.61 -28.21 -9.20
C CYS A 79 -2.51 -29.73 -8.96
N GLU A 80 -2.94 -30.51 -9.95
CA GLU A 80 -2.86 -31.97 -9.94
C GLU A 80 -1.54 -32.46 -10.58
N CYS A 81 -0.81 -33.31 -9.84
CA CYS A 81 0.43 -33.91 -10.31
C CYS A 81 0.20 -35.13 -11.19
N SER A 82 0.92 -35.21 -12.30
CA SER A 82 0.90 -36.36 -13.23
C SER A 82 1.89 -37.48 -12.88
N ASP A 83 2.89 -37.18 -12.03
CA ASP A 83 4.00 -38.09 -11.73
C ASP A 83 4.49 -37.95 -10.28
N PRO A 84 5.23 -38.95 -9.76
CA PRO A 84 5.72 -38.94 -8.37
C PRO A 84 6.71 -37.82 -8.07
N TYR A 85 7.46 -37.33 -9.06
CA TYR A 85 8.42 -36.25 -8.85
C TYR A 85 7.70 -34.95 -8.47
N CYS A 86 6.66 -34.59 -9.21
CA CYS A 86 5.77 -33.47 -8.88
C CYS A 86 5.18 -33.62 -7.47
N GLN A 87 4.73 -34.82 -7.10
CA GLN A 87 4.14 -35.07 -5.78
C GLN A 87 5.17 -34.81 -4.66
N HIS A 88 6.39 -35.31 -4.81
CA HIS A 88 7.45 -35.09 -3.83
C HIS A 88 7.85 -33.62 -3.70
N GLU A 89 7.92 -32.86 -4.80
CA GLU A 89 8.17 -31.42 -4.72
C GLU A 89 7.06 -30.71 -3.93
N LYS A 90 5.79 -31.03 -4.19
CA LYS A 90 4.66 -30.47 -3.42
C LYS A 90 4.76 -30.84 -1.95
N GLU A 91 4.95 -32.12 -1.63
CA GLU A 91 5.07 -32.62 -0.25
C GLU A 91 6.19 -31.91 0.52
N ARG A 92 7.37 -31.75 -0.08
CA ARG A 92 8.50 -31.06 0.57
C ARG A 92 8.18 -29.61 0.92
N THR A 93 7.40 -28.92 0.08
CA THR A 93 7.01 -27.53 0.35
C THR A 93 5.96 -27.37 1.45
N GLU A 94 5.26 -28.42 1.86
CA GLU A 94 4.23 -28.35 2.91
C GLU A 94 4.80 -27.86 4.25
N ILE A 95 6.11 -28.05 4.49
CA ILE A 95 6.79 -27.55 5.68
C ILE A 95 6.74 -26.02 5.83
N CYS A 96 6.63 -25.31 4.70
CA CYS A 96 6.53 -23.85 4.67
C CYS A 96 5.10 -23.35 4.86
N LYS A 97 4.09 -24.18 4.58
CA LYS A 97 2.67 -23.79 4.48
C LYS A 97 2.12 -23.12 5.75
N PRO A 98 2.39 -23.59 6.98
CA PRO A 98 1.88 -22.92 8.18
C PRO A 98 2.36 -21.47 8.30
N SER A 99 3.63 -21.21 7.98
CA SER A 99 4.21 -19.86 8.06
C SER A 99 3.75 -18.96 6.92
N VAL A 100 3.58 -19.53 5.71
CA VAL A 100 3.04 -18.82 4.54
C VAL A 100 1.60 -18.37 4.79
N ILE A 101 0.72 -19.29 5.21
CA ILE A 101 -0.71 -18.99 5.48
C ILE A 101 -0.82 -17.94 6.59
N LYS A 102 -0.05 -18.10 7.67
CA LYS A 102 -0.03 -17.13 8.76
C LYS A 102 0.31 -15.73 8.24
N THR A 103 1.40 -15.59 7.47
CA THR A 103 1.87 -14.30 6.97
C THR A 103 0.90 -13.65 5.98
N ILE A 104 0.24 -14.43 5.12
CA ILE A 104 -0.73 -13.91 4.15
C ILE A 104 -1.96 -13.34 4.85
N ASN A 105 -2.37 -13.96 5.96
CA ASN A 105 -3.51 -13.54 6.75
C ASN A 105 -3.18 -12.42 7.75
N GLU A 106 -1.90 -12.05 7.90
CA GLU A 106 -1.50 -10.93 8.74
C GLU A 106 -1.88 -9.59 8.08
N PRO A 107 -2.58 -8.69 8.79
CA PRO A 107 -2.95 -7.38 8.23
C PRO A 107 -1.73 -6.50 7.98
N VAL A 108 -0.67 -6.68 8.77
CA VAL A 108 0.57 -5.90 8.73
C VAL A 108 1.75 -6.86 8.64
N VAL A 109 2.54 -6.72 7.58
CA VAL A 109 3.74 -7.52 7.33
C VAL A 109 4.98 -6.63 7.21
N ALA A 110 6.17 -7.23 7.24
CA ALA A 110 7.41 -6.49 6.99
C ALA A 110 7.45 -5.86 5.59
N CYS A 111 8.03 -4.67 5.44
CA CYS A 111 7.98 -3.92 4.17
C CYS A 111 8.62 -4.65 3.00
N ARG A 112 9.72 -5.38 3.22
CA ARG A 112 10.31 -6.27 2.21
C ARG A 112 9.38 -7.39 1.73
N ILE A 113 8.45 -7.87 2.58
CA ILE A 113 7.44 -8.87 2.20
C ILE A 113 6.34 -8.22 1.37
N ALA A 114 5.83 -7.08 1.83
CA ALA A 114 4.86 -6.29 1.08
C ALA A 114 5.38 -5.91 -0.32
N GLN A 115 6.68 -5.59 -0.44
CA GLN A 115 7.32 -5.35 -1.73
C GLN A 115 7.33 -6.59 -2.63
N ARG A 116 7.66 -7.76 -2.09
CA ARG A 116 7.63 -9.02 -2.86
C ARG A 116 6.23 -9.34 -3.37
N ILE A 117 5.21 -9.16 -2.54
CA ILE A 117 3.80 -9.34 -2.91
C ILE A 117 3.39 -8.37 -4.02
N CYS A 118 3.76 -7.08 -3.89
CA CYS A 118 3.49 -6.11 -4.94
C CYS A 118 4.23 -6.45 -6.25
N ASN A 119 5.49 -6.86 -6.17
CA ASN A 119 6.29 -7.22 -7.34
C ASN A 119 5.78 -8.47 -8.07
N ALA A 120 5.06 -9.35 -7.38
CA ALA A 120 4.41 -10.52 -7.99
C ALA A 120 3.16 -10.15 -8.83
N ASN A 121 2.66 -8.91 -8.74
CA ASN A 121 1.57 -8.40 -9.55
C ASN A 121 2.07 -7.36 -10.57
N ALA A 122 1.76 -7.53 -11.86
CA ALA A 122 2.32 -6.66 -12.90
C ALA A 122 1.94 -5.17 -12.76
N ALA A 123 0.68 -4.87 -12.43
CA ALA A 123 0.22 -3.49 -12.25
C ALA A 123 0.86 -2.86 -11.00
N CYS A 124 0.92 -3.60 -9.89
CA CYS A 124 1.55 -3.16 -8.66
C CYS A 124 3.05 -2.93 -8.84
N ALA A 125 3.77 -3.89 -9.43
CA ALA A 125 5.19 -3.78 -9.74
C ALA A 125 5.50 -2.51 -10.58
N THR A 126 4.67 -2.23 -11.58
CA THR A 126 4.83 -1.03 -12.43
C THR A 126 4.60 0.25 -11.63
N ALA A 127 3.55 0.30 -10.80
CA ALA A 127 3.29 1.44 -9.91
C ALA A 127 4.42 1.64 -8.88
N PHE A 128 4.97 0.55 -8.37
CA PHE A 128 6.07 0.56 -7.40
C PHE A 128 7.37 1.06 -8.04
N ASP A 129 7.67 0.68 -9.28
CA ASP A 129 8.81 1.22 -10.03
C ASP A 129 8.66 2.73 -10.29
N TYR A 130 7.47 3.23 -10.65
CA TYR A 130 7.23 4.67 -10.74
C TYR A 130 7.49 5.38 -9.41
N TYR A 131 7.06 4.79 -8.29
CA TYR A 131 7.35 5.30 -6.96
C TYR A 131 8.86 5.36 -6.71
N GLN A 132 9.59 4.27 -6.94
CA GLN A 132 11.04 4.22 -6.73
C GLN A 132 11.79 5.25 -7.58
N ARG A 133 11.40 5.41 -8.85
CA ARG A 133 12.04 6.37 -9.77
C ARG A 133 11.71 7.82 -9.47
N ASN A 134 10.44 8.14 -9.24
CA ASN A 134 9.99 9.52 -9.11
C ASN A 134 10.18 10.09 -7.69
N CYS A 135 10.34 9.24 -6.67
CA CYS A 135 10.46 9.65 -5.28
C CYS A 135 11.88 9.66 -4.71
N LYS A 136 12.93 9.48 -5.53
CA LYS A 136 14.34 9.52 -5.06
C LYS A 136 14.66 10.75 -4.20
N ALA A 137 14.21 11.94 -4.59
CA ALA A 137 14.42 13.16 -3.80
C ALA A 137 13.72 13.12 -2.42
N MET A 138 12.56 12.47 -2.33
CA MET A 138 11.83 12.26 -1.08
C MET A 138 12.58 11.26 -0.20
N PHE A 139 13.10 10.16 -0.76
CA PHE A 139 13.88 9.16 0.01
C PHE A 139 15.09 9.79 0.72
N HIS A 140 15.73 10.77 0.08
CA HIS A 140 16.85 11.53 0.63
C HIS A 140 16.43 12.71 1.53
N GLY A 141 15.14 12.87 1.84
CA GLY A 141 14.65 13.90 2.75
C GLY A 141 14.57 15.31 2.16
N LYS A 142 14.62 15.47 0.82
CA LYS A 142 14.67 16.80 0.18
C LYS A 142 13.28 17.40 -0.03
N LYS A 143 12.46 16.78 -0.90
CA LYS A 143 11.11 17.27 -1.24
C LYS A 143 10.21 16.17 -1.79
N CYS A 144 8.91 16.30 -1.56
CA CYS A 144 7.90 15.53 -2.29
C CYS A 144 7.51 16.29 -3.57
N THR A 145 7.93 15.80 -4.73
CA THR A 145 7.56 16.42 -6.02
C THR A 145 6.13 16.06 -6.41
N PRO A 146 5.46 16.83 -7.28
CA PRO A 146 4.15 16.44 -7.81
C PRO A 146 4.15 15.06 -8.47
N LYS A 147 5.23 14.73 -9.21
CA LYS A 147 5.42 13.39 -9.81
C LYS A 147 5.54 12.29 -8.75
N CYS A 148 6.29 12.53 -7.67
CA CYS A 148 6.38 11.59 -6.56
C CYS A 148 5.02 11.40 -5.87
N HIS A 149 4.34 12.50 -5.54
CA HIS A 149 3.02 12.45 -4.90
C HIS A 149 2.01 11.68 -5.76
N ASN A 150 1.99 11.93 -7.07
CA ASN A 150 1.16 11.18 -8.01
C ASN A 150 1.53 9.68 -8.04
N SER A 151 2.82 9.35 -8.04
CA SER A 151 3.28 7.95 -8.02
C SER A 151 2.84 7.23 -6.74
N ILE A 152 2.88 7.90 -5.59
CA ILE A 152 2.37 7.35 -4.31
C ILE A 152 0.85 7.13 -4.39
N SER A 153 0.10 8.05 -5.00
CA SER A 153 -1.36 7.90 -5.19
C SER A 153 -1.68 6.69 -6.07
N ILE A 154 -0.98 6.52 -7.20
CA ILE A 154 -1.17 5.39 -8.11
C ILE A 154 -0.83 4.07 -7.42
N LEU A 155 0.29 4.02 -6.68
CA LEU A 155 0.70 2.84 -5.92
C LEU A 155 -0.34 2.46 -4.86
N ARG A 156 -0.84 3.41 -4.08
CA ARG A 156 -1.83 3.15 -3.02
C ARG A 156 -3.20 2.66 -3.53
N ARG A 157 -3.50 2.81 -4.82
CA ARG A 157 -4.72 2.28 -5.44
C ARG A 157 -4.61 0.81 -5.84
N GLN A 158 -3.41 0.25 -5.87
CA GLN A 158 -3.22 -1.16 -6.22
C GLN A 158 -3.63 -2.03 -5.03
N GLU A 159 -4.45 -3.05 -5.28
CA GLU A 159 -4.89 -3.98 -4.23
C GLU A 159 -3.69 -4.67 -3.56
N LYS A 160 -2.74 -5.17 -4.35
CA LYS A 160 -1.52 -5.82 -3.85
C LYS A 160 -0.51 -4.84 -3.22
N ALA A 161 -0.78 -3.53 -3.24
CA ALA A 161 0.02 -2.52 -2.52
C ALA A 161 -0.58 -2.14 -1.16
N GLN A 162 -1.75 -2.65 -0.77
CA GLN A 162 -2.34 -2.29 0.54
C GLN A 162 -1.39 -2.63 1.69
N GLN A 163 -0.70 -3.76 1.61
CA GLN A 163 0.32 -4.13 2.61
C GLN A 163 1.51 -3.16 2.63
N LEU A 164 1.89 -2.53 1.50
CA LEU A 164 2.96 -1.52 1.47
C LEU A 164 2.58 -0.24 2.22
N LYS A 165 1.28 0.06 2.33
CA LYS A 165 0.79 1.26 3.02
C LYS A 165 1.02 1.19 4.53
N MET A 166 0.88 -0.01 5.12
CA MET A 166 0.89 -0.23 6.56
C MET A 166 2.03 -1.13 7.04
N CYS A 167 2.97 -1.49 6.17
CA CYS A 167 4.08 -2.38 6.51
C CYS A 167 4.99 -1.81 7.61
N THR A 168 5.62 -2.73 8.35
CA THR A 168 6.63 -2.40 9.36
C THR A 168 8.04 -2.60 8.80
N CYS A 169 8.98 -1.75 9.20
CA CYS A 169 10.40 -1.94 8.87
C CYS A 169 11.02 -2.90 9.88
N ASP A 170 11.51 -4.06 9.44
CA ASP A 170 12.11 -5.07 10.32
C ASP A 170 13.64 -5.01 10.37
N GLY A 171 14.25 -4.08 9.63
CA GLY A 171 15.69 -3.86 9.59
C GLY A 171 16.43 -4.83 8.68
N LYS A 172 15.72 -5.69 7.93
CA LYS A 172 16.30 -6.63 6.96
C LYS A 172 16.12 -6.17 5.52
N GLU A 173 15.64 -4.95 5.32
CA GLU A 173 15.57 -4.29 4.02
C GLU A 173 16.98 -3.91 3.50
N ASP A 174 17.15 -3.87 2.18
CA ASP A 174 18.35 -3.38 1.49
C ASP A 174 18.40 -1.84 1.36
N TYR A 175 17.46 -1.15 2.02
CA TYR A 175 17.32 0.31 2.05
C TYR A 175 16.95 0.80 3.44
N ASP A 176 17.15 2.09 3.71
CA ASP A 176 16.78 2.72 4.98
C ASP A 176 15.26 2.93 5.08
N CYS A 177 14.56 1.86 5.43
CA CYS A 177 13.10 1.80 5.49
C CYS A 177 12.51 2.83 6.47
N PRO A 178 12.97 2.95 7.73
CA PRO A 178 12.42 3.93 8.68
C PRO A 178 12.62 5.38 8.22
N LYS A 179 13.76 5.70 7.59
CA LYS A 179 13.99 7.05 7.03
C LYS A 179 13.05 7.35 5.87
N ILE A 180 12.84 6.41 4.95
CA ILE A 180 11.92 6.60 3.83
C ILE A 180 10.49 6.80 4.32
N GLN A 181 10.01 5.99 5.27
CA GLN A 181 8.67 6.15 5.85
C GLN A 181 8.50 7.52 6.52
N ARG A 182 9.45 7.92 7.38
CA ARG A 182 9.44 9.25 8.04
C ARG A 182 9.48 10.39 7.03
N ASN A 183 10.32 10.29 6.00
CA ASN A 183 10.42 11.31 4.96
C ASN A 183 9.13 11.42 4.15
N MET A 184 8.51 10.29 3.80
CA MET A 184 7.24 10.28 3.08
C MET A 184 6.16 10.99 3.88
N GLU A 185 6.01 10.64 5.15
CA GLU A 185 5.03 11.24 6.05
C GLU A 185 5.25 12.76 6.16
N LYS A 186 6.47 13.17 6.50
CA LYS A 186 6.85 14.57 6.69
C LYS A 186 6.71 15.41 5.42
N LEU A 187 7.14 14.89 4.28
CA LEU A 187 7.28 15.68 3.05
C LEU A 187 6.06 15.62 2.14
N CYS A 188 5.31 14.52 2.13
CA CYS A 188 4.19 14.33 1.23
C CYS A 188 2.82 14.53 1.91
N PHE A 189 2.69 14.28 3.21
CA PHE A 189 1.39 14.28 3.89
C PHE A 189 1.23 15.34 4.99
N HIS A 190 2.33 15.81 5.58
CA HIS A 190 2.32 16.76 6.69
C HIS A 190 1.99 18.23 6.36
N LYS A 191 1.45 18.57 5.17
CA LYS A 191 1.19 19.97 4.75
C LYS A 191 -0.18 20.26 4.14
N ALA A 192 -1.22 19.51 4.47
CA ALA A 192 -2.59 19.85 4.09
C ALA A 192 -3.22 21.01 4.91
N HIS A 193 -2.54 21.53 5.96
CA HIS A 193 -3.09 22.60 6.81
C HIS A 193 -2.53 24.02 6.58
N HIS A 194 -1.59 24.22 5.65
CA HIS A 194 -0.96 25.55 5.43
C HIS A 194 -1.22 26.18 4.06
N ARG A 195 -2.13 25.62 3.25
CA ARG A 195 -2.45 26.15 1.90
C ARG A 195 -3.89 26.62 1.72
N TYR A 196 -4.64 26.82 2.80
CA TYR A 196 -5.97 27.46 2.75
C TYR A 196 -5.98 28.95 3.11
N ASN A 197 -4.81 29.58 3.34
CA ASN A 197 -4.71 31.03 3.61
C ASN A 197 -3.77 31.73 2.62
N ALA A 198 -3.91 31.44 1.34
CA ALA A 198 -3.29 32.25 0.29
C ALA A 198 -4.13 32.12 -0.98
N THR A 199 -5.23 32.88 -1.02
CA THR A 199 -5.73 33.70 -2.14
C THR A 199 -7.20 34.00 -1.83
N THR A 200 -7.46 35.06 -1.07
CA THR A 200 -8.80 35.70 -1.05
C THR A 200 -8.82 36.64 -2.25
N PRO A 201 -9.66 36.41 -3.28
CA PRO A 201 -9.92 37.43 -4.29
C PRO A 201 -10.86 38.46 -3.67
N THR A 202 -10.43 39.73 -3.66
CA THR A 202 -11.31 40.87 -3.39
C THR A 202 -12.38 40.94 -4.49
N VAL A 203 -13.58 40.46 -4.18
CA VAL A 203 -14.77 40.72 -5.01
C VAL A 203 -15.46 41.95 -4.43
N ASN A 204 -15.33 43.07 -5.13
CA ASN A 204 -16.16 44.24 -4.93
C ASN A 204 -17.59 43.88 -5.35
N VAL A 205 -18.50 43.74 -4.39
CA VAL A 205 -19.94 43.66 -4.65
C VAL A 205 -20.56 45.00 -4.27
N HIS A 206 -21.00 45.73 -5.28
CA HIS A 206 -21.92 46.86 -5.17
C HIS A 206 -23.21 46.35 -4.48
N SER A 207 -23.57 46.93 -3.33
CA SER A 207 -24.87 46.66 -2.70
C SER A 207 -25.79 47.86 -2.94
N GLU A 208 -26.84 47.59 -3.70
CA GLU A 208 -27.96 48.48 -3.99
C GLU A 208 -28.88 48.58 -2.76
N GLN A 209 -29.43 49.78 -2.55
CA GLN A 209 -30.22 50.19 -1.39
C GLN A 209 -31.60 49.52 -1.31
N THR A 210 -32.07 49.21 -0.09
CA THR A 210 -33.45 49.45 0.39
C THR A 210 -33.50 49.42 1.94
N PRO A 211 -34.50 50.05 2.59
CA PRO A 211 -34.27 50.83 3.81
C PRO A 211 -34.81 50.24 5.13
N GLU A 212 -34.15 50.68 6.21
CA GLU A 212 -34.67 51.18 7.50
C GLU A 212 -35.71 50.37 8.30
N VAL A 213 -35.26 49.79 9.43
CA VAL A 213 -36.08 49.67 10.66
C VAL A 213 -35.23 50.10 11.85
N ILE A 214 -35.69 51.17 12.50
CA ILE A 214 -35.15 51.74 13.74
C ILE A 214 -35.56 50.86 14.93
N ARG A 215 -34.61 50.51 15.80
CA ARG A 215 -34.85 50.53 17.25
C ARG A 215 -33.55 50.58 18.06
N THR A 216 -33.53 51.63 18.88
CA THR A 216 -32.59 52.01 19.92
C THR A 216 -32.45 50.97 21.04
N SER A 217 -31.24 50.81 21.57
CA SER A 217 -31.03 50.69 23.02
C SER A 217 -29.59 51.05 23.38
N SER A 218 -29.47 52.13 24.14
CA SER A 218 -28.35 52.50 25.00
C SER A 218 -27.93 51.35 25.93
N SER A 219 -26.64 51.20 26.21
CA SER A 219 -26.10 51.51 27.56
C SER A 219 -24.58 51.40 27.60
N GLU A 220 -24.06 52.20 28.52
CA GLU A 220 -22.69 52.54 28.92
C GLU A 220 -21.92 51.29 29.44
N CYS A 221 -20.65 51.26 29.85
CA CYS A 221 -19.64 52.22 30.28
C CYS A 221 -18.33 51.40 30.49
N LEU A 222 -17.13 51.90 30.16
CA LEU A 222 -16.00 52.01 31.10
C LEU A 222 -14.75 52.58 30.41
N ARG A 223 -14.31 53.74 30.92
CA ARG A 223 -13.06 54.44 30.62
C ARG A 223 -11.94 53.94 31.53
N VAL A 224 -10.70 53.80 31.03
CA VAL A 224 -9.44 54.06 31.78
C VAL A 224 -8.34 54.38 30.74
N SER A 225 -8.11 55.67 30.44
CA SER A 225 -7.06 56.58 30.95
C SER A 225 -5.77 56.65 30.12
N LEU A 226 -5.69 57.75 29.37
CA LEU A 226 -4.62 58.29 28.51
C LEU A 226 -3.38 58.81 29.26
N ILE A 227 -3.15 58.43 30.52
CA ILE A 227 -2.16 59.11 31.38
C ILE A 227 -0.76 58.45 31.32
N VAL A 228 -0.62 57.23 30.81
CA VAL A 228 0.69 56.53 30.80
C VAL A 228 1.55 56.87 29.58
N LEU A 229 0.96 57.32 28.46
CA LEU A 229 1.72 57.61 27.23
C LEU A 229 2.44 58.97 27.26
N PHE A 230 1.98 59.92 28.07
CA PHE A 230 2.59 61.27 28.12
C PHE A 230 3.88 61.36 28.94
N VAL A 231 4.08 60.47 29.92
CA VAL A 231 5.31 60.46 30.73
C VAL A 231 6.48 59.82 29.98
N SER A 232 6.21 58.83 29.12
CA SER A 232 7.23 58.12 28.33
C SER A 232 7.83 58.97 27.20
N LEU A 233 7.05 59.91 26.65
CA LEU A 233 7.49 60.78 25.54
C LEU A 233 8.33 61.97 26.01
N LEU A 234 8.25 62.36 27.29
CA LEU A 234 9.07 63.44 27.84
C LEU A 234 10.47 62.98 28.30
N LEU A 235 10.67 61.68 28.56
CA LEU A 235 11.96 61.12 28.98
C LEU A 235 12.88 60.70 27.81
N LEU A 236 12.37 60.64 26.57
CA LEU A 236 13.19 60.34 25.38
C LEU A 236 13.72 61.60 24.65
N ARG A 237 13.30 62.81 25.04
CA ARG A 237 13.70 64.05 24.35
C ARG A 237 14.91 64.77 24.98
N THR A 238 15.48 64.24 26.07
CA THR A 238 16.59 64.87 26.80
C THR A 238 17.82 63.96 26.98
N ARG A 239 18.03 62.99 26.08
CA ARG A 239 19.30 62.28 25.96
C ARG A 239 19.85 62.35 24.55
#